data_AF-A0A2V5KRX9-F1
#
_entry.id   AF-A0A2V5KRX9-F1
#
_cell.length_a   1.000
_cell.length_b   1.000
_cell.length_c   1.000
_cell.angle_alpha   90.00
_cell.angle_beta   90.00
_cell.angle_gamma   90.00
#
_symmetry.space_group_name_H-M   'P 1'
#
loop_
_entity.id
_entity.type
_entity.pdbx_description
1 polymer ?
#
loop_
_entity_poly.entity_id
_entity_poly.type
_entity_poly.pdbx_seq_one_letter_code
_entity_poly.pdbx_strand_id
1 'polypeptide(L)'
;MYRTPKTTLIGEALVRFSKTGDFELTVSKGPGITLLSLRQDAAFAEIKGAFARQGWSGPVAQAPPQLRGWLGLRDQFIRAPNQKTVRYALGNETFLFRF
;
A
#
# COMPACT_ATOMS: atom_id res chain seq x y z
N MET A 1 3.87 -8.90 -2.28
CA MET A 1 4.53 -9.39 -1.04
C MET A 1 4.98 -8.20 -0.23
N TYR A 2 4.62 -8.17 1.04
CA TYR A 2 5.16 -7.25 2.04
C TYR A 2 5.84 -8.04 3.15
N ARG A 3 6.96 -7.53 3.68
CA ARG A 3 7.75 -8.21 4.70
C ARG A 3 8.32 -7.23 5.71
N THR A 4 8.29 -7.64 6.97
CA THR A 4 9.09 -7.14 8.10
C THR A 4 9.78 -8.33 8.78
N PRO A 5 10.64 -8.12 9.78
CA PRO A 5 11.23 -9.22 10.54
C PRO A 5 10.21 -10.14 11.23
N LYS A 6 9.01 -9.63 11.56
CA LYS A 6 7.98 -10.37 12.31
C LYS A 6 6.77 -10.76 11.47
N THR A 7 6.66 -10.28 10.23
CA THR A 7 5.43 -10.43 9.46
C THR A 7 5.71 -10.52 7.98
N THR A 8 5.04 -11.46 7.32
CA THR A 8 5.04 -11.58 5.87
C THR A 8 3.59 -11.60 5.38
N LEU A 9 3.29 -10.75 4.41
CA LEU A 9 2.01 -10.68 3.72
C LEU A 9 2.23 -11.08 2.26
N ILE A 10 1.55 -12.15 1.83
CA ILE A 10 1.54 -12.61 0.44
C ILE A 10 0.07 -12.69 0.01
N GLY A 11 -0.22 -12.16 -1.16
CA GLY A 11 -1.57 -12.07 -1.70
C GLY A 11 -1.55 -11.47 -3.10
N GLU A 12 -2.73 -11.48 -3.72
CA GLU A 12 -3.00 -10.79 -4.97
C GLU A 12 -3.07 -9.29 -4.68
N ALA A 13 -2.59 -8.47 -5.62
CA ALA A 13 -2.58 -7.02 -5.50
C ALA A 13 -3.28 -6.40 -6.70
N LEU A 14 -4.35 -5.64 -6.45
CA LEU A 14 -4.95 -4.75 -7.43
C LEU A 14 -4.47 -3.33 -7.14
N VAL A 15 -3.84 -2.71 -8.14
CA VAL A 15 -3.34 -1.33 -8.03
C VAL A 15 -3.99 -0.47 -9.10
N ARG A 16 -4.53 0.66 -8.68
CA ARG A 16 -5.07 1.69 -9.59
C ARG A 16 -4.45 3.02 -9.20
N PHE A 17 -4.06 3.81 -10.18
CA PHE A 17 -3.59 5.17 -9.96
C PHE A 17 -3.94 6.06 -11.14
N SER A 18 -4.07 7.35 -10.88
CA SER A 18 -4.36 8.37 -11.90
C SER A 18 -3.17 9.30 -12.09
N LYS A 19 -3.13 10.01 -13.22
CA LYS A 19 -2.14 11.08 -13.46
C LYS A 19 -2.32 12.26 -12.50
N THR A 20 -3.53 12.44 -11.96
CA THR A 20 -3.86 13.47 -10.95
C THR A 20 -3.40 13.08 -9.55
N GLY A 21 -2.89 11.85 -9.39
CA GLY A 21 -2.25 11.40 -8.18
C GLY A 21 -3.19 10.72 -7.18
N ASP A 22 -4.33 10.21 -7.64
CA ASP A 22 -5.14 9.28 -6.86
C ASP A 22 -4.46 7.90 -6.90
N PHE A 23 -4.53 7.19 -5.79
CA PHE A 23 -3.92 5.88 -5.63
C PHE A 23 -4.85 4.96 -4.83
N GLU A 24 -5.08 3.78 -5.36
CA GLU A 24 -5.81 2.70 -4.69
C GLU A 24 -4.99 1.41 -4.76
N LEU A 25 -4.86 0.75 -3.61
CA LEU A 25 -4.25 -0.56 -3.47
C LEU A 25 -5.18 -1.46 -2.69
N THR A 26 -5.51 -2.61 -3.26
CA THR A 26 -6.18 -3.70 -2.55
C THR A 26 -5.29 -4.92 -2.55
N VAL A 27 -5.06 -5.50 -1.38
CA VAL A 27 -4.37 -6.79 -1.21
C VAL A 27 -5.35 -7.83 -0.70
N SER A 28 -5.46 -8.96 -1.40
CA SER A 28 -6.37 -10.05 -1.06
C SER A 28 -5.65 -11.40 -0.94
N LYS A 29 -6.18 -12.31 -0.12
CA LYS A 29 -5.71 -13.71 -0.07
C LYS A 29 -6.39 -14.60 -1.13
N GLY A 30 -7.43 -14.10 -1.75
CA GLY A 30 -8.31 -14.79 -2.68
C GLY A 30 -9.70 -14.13 -2.68
N PRO A 31 -10.68 -14.70 -3.40
CA PRO A 31 -12.02 -14.13 -3.51
C PRO A 31 -12.65 -13.83 -2.15
N GLY A 32 -13.11 -12.59 -1.95
CA GLY A 32 -13.82 -12.16 -0.74
C GLY A 32 -12.95 -11.88 0.50
N ILE A 33 -11.64 -12.17 0.47
CA ILE A 33 -10.76 -11.96 1.64
C ILE A 33 -9.81 -10.78 1.38
N THR A 34 -10.25 -9.58 1.78
CA THR A 34 -9.42 -8.36 1.74
C THR A 34 -8.52 -8.29 2.97
N LEU A 35 -7.21 -8.29 2.75
CA LEU A 35 -6.20 -8.15 3.81
C LEU A 35 -5.87 -6.69 4.10
N LEU A 36 -5.83 -5.87 3.05
CA LEU A 36 -5.55 -4.44 3.10
C LEU A 36 -6.31 -3.73 1.97
N SER A 37 -6.91 -2.59 2.28
CA SER A 37 -7.35 -1.61 1.29
C SER A 37 -6.74 -0.26 1.67
N LEU A 38 -6.09 0.39 0.71
CA LEU A 38 -5.47 1.70 0.84
C LEU A 38 -6.03 2.58 -0.27
N ARG A 39 -6.55 3.75 0.09
CA ARG A 39 -6.94 4.82 -0.82
C ARG A 39 -6.23 6.08 -0.39
N GLN A 40 -5.63 6.79 -1.33
CA GLN A 40 -4.80 7.95 -1.02
C GLN A 40 -4.78 8.94 -2.19
N ASP A 41 -4.81 10.22 -1.88
CA ASP A 41 -4.47 11.30 -2.79
C ASP A 41 -3.22 12.05 -2.28
N ALA A 42 -3.01 13.29 -2.72
CA ALA A 42 -1.85 14.09 -2.29
C ALA A 42 -1.92 14.51 -0.80
N ALA A 43 -3.11 14.63 -0.21
CA ALA A 43 -3.34 15.22 1.10
C ALA A 43 -3.88 14.21 2.13
N PHE A 44 -4.75 13.29 1.71
CA PHE A 44 -5.46 12.36 2.58
C PHE A 44 -5.21 10.92 2.20
N ALA A 45 -5.27 10.04 3.21
CA ALA A 45 -5.26 8.61 2.99
C ALA A 45 -6.19 7.90 3.96
N GLU A 46 -6.70 6.76 3.51
CA GLU A 46 -7.47 5.80 4.27
C GLU A 46 -6.87 4.41 4.08
N ILE A 47 -6.60 3.72 5.19
CA ILE A 47 -6.15 2.33 5.24
C ILE A 47 -7.16 1.53 6.05
N LYS A 48 -7.61 0.41 5.50
CA LYS A 48 -8.54 -0.56 6.11
C LYS A 48 -8.04 -1.99 5.93
N GLY A 49 -8.61 -2.92 6.69
CA GLY A 49 -8.38 -4.36 6.54
C GLY A 49 -7.76 -5.01 7.76
N ALA A 50 -7.68 -6.35 7.74
CA ALA A 50 -7.21 -7.17 8.86
C ALA A 50 -5.79 -6.79 9.33
N PHE A 51 -4.94 -6.33 8.41
CA PHE A 51 -3.59 -5.87 8.74
C PHE A 51 -3.54 -4.50 9.44
N ALA A 52 -4.58 -3.69 9.27
CA ALA A 52 -4.65 -2.35 9.84
C ALA A 52 -5.23 -2.32 11.26
N ARG A 53 -5.63 -3.48 11.82
CA ARG A 53 -6.32 -3.68 13.13
C ARG A 53 -7.59 -2.84 13.31
N GLN A 54 -7.46 -1.52 13.43
CA GLN A 54 -8.58 -0.57 13.53
C GLN A 54 -8.74 0.31 12.28
N GLY A 55 -7.88 0.14 11.26
CA GLY A 55 -7.84 1.06 10.14
C GLY A 55 -7.35 2.44 10.58
N TRP A 56 -7.05 3.30 9.63
CA TRP A 56 -6.71 4.69 9.88
C TRP A 56 -7.14 5.54 8.69
N SER A 57 -7.62 6.75 8.96
CA SER A 57 -7.95 7.73 7.93
C SER A 57 -7.57 9.12 8.40
N GLY A 58 -7.01 9.94 7.50
CA GLY A 58 -6.65 11.31 7.82
C GLY A 58 -5.59 11.89 6.90
N PRO A 59 -5.05 13.07 7.24
CA PRO A 59 -3.99 13.71 6.47
C PRO A 59 -2.73 12.86 6.44
N VAL A 60 -2.13 12.66 5.26
CA VAL A 60 -0.91 11.84 5.07
C VAL A 60 0.21 12.27 6.02
N ALA A 61 0.35 13.58 6.24
CA ALA A 61 1.35 14.15 7.14
C ALA A 61 1.19 13.74 8.62
N GLN A 62 -0.02 13.36 9.03
CA GLN A 62 -0.36 12.95 10.40
C GLN A 62 -0.48 11.42 10.55
N ALA A 63 -0.13 10.67 9.49
CA ALA A 63 -0.19 9.22 9.53
C ALA A 63 0.73 8.65 10.62
N PRO A 64 0.25 7.64 11.38
CA PRO A 64 1.08 6.86 12.28
C PRO A 64 2.36 6.37 11.58
N PRO A 65 3.53 6.39 12.24
CA PRO A 65 4.80 6.03 11.61
C PRO A 65 4.79 4.66 10.90
N GLN A 66 4.06 3.70 11.47
CA GLN A 66 3.89 2.34 10.93
C GLN A 66 3.13 2.26 9.59
N LEU A 67 2.45 3.33 9.17
CA LEU A 67 1.76 3.39 7.88
C LEU A 67 2.61 4.07 6.79
N ARG A 68 3.72 4.71 7.15
CA ARG A 68 4.53 5.49 6.20
C ARG A 68 5.03 4.67 5.03
N GLY A 69 5.42 3.41 5.25
CA GLY A 69 5.81 2.50 4.18
C GLY A 69 4.67 2.25 3.18
N TRP A 70 3.46 2.00 3.68
CA TRP A 70 2.27 1.81 2.84
C TRP A 70 1.91 3.08 2.06
N LEU A 71 1.95 4.25 2.69
CA LEU A 71 1.62 5.52 2.05
C LEU A 71 2.66 5.97 1.01
N GLY A 72 3.92 5.52 1.16
CA GLY A 72 4.99 5.78 0.20
C GLY A 72 4.83 5.03 -1.13
N LEU A 73 3.97 4.01 -1.19
CA LEU A 73 3.76 3.21 -2.41
C LEU A 73 3.19 4.02 -3.56
N ARG A 74 2.31 4.99 -3.26
CA ARG A 74 1.72 5.89 -4.26
C ARG A 74 2.78 6.46 -5.20
N ASP A 75 3.82 7.06 -4.62
CA ASP A 75 4.87 7.73 -5.38
C ASP A 75 5.70 6.73 -6.19
N GLN A 76 5.85 5.49 -5.72
CA GLN A 76 6.57 4.45 -6.46
C GLN A 76 5.81 4.04 -7.72
N PHE A 77 4.49 3.86 -7.62
CA PHE A 77 3.65 3.49 -8.76
C PHE A 77 3.48 4.63 -9.75
N ILE A 78 3.28 5.85 -9.28
CA ILE A 78 3.13 7.03 -10.15
C ILE A 78 4.42 7.30 -10.94
N ARG A 79 5.59 7.13 -10.33
CA ARG A 79 6.89 7.35 -11.01
C ARG A 79 7.24 6.23 -11.99
N ALA A 80 6.66 5.03 -11.84
CA ALA A 80 7.01 3.85 -12.61
C ALA A 80 5.78 3.11 -13.18
N PRO A 81 4.91 3.78 -13.97
CA PRO A 81 3.59 3.26 -14.34
C PRO A 81 3.62 2.00 -15.21
N ASN A 82 4.74 1.76 -15.93
CA ASN A 82 4.87 0.65 -16.88
C ASN A 82 5.81 -0.48 -16.37
N GLN A 83 6.20 -0.45 -15.09
CA GLN A 83 7.08 -1.48 -14.54
C GLN A 83 6.30 -2.75 -14.18
N LYS A 84 6.77 -3.90 -14.70
CA LYS A 84 6.28 -5.24 -14.33
C LYS A 84 6.64 -5.64 -12.90
N THR A 85 7.55 -4.93 -12.26
CA THR A 85 7.97 -5.20 -10.88
C THR A 85 8.27 -3.89 -10.18
N VAL A 86 7.61 -3.67 -9.04
CA VAL A 86 7.87 -2.52 -8.16
C VAL A 86 8.45 -3.05 -6.87
N ARG A 87 9.65 -2.56 -6.53
CA ARG A 87 10.36 -2.88 -5.28
C ARG A 87 10.58 -1.61 -4.49
N TYR A 88 10.16 -1.61 -3.24
CA TYR A 88 10.28 -0.47 -2.35
C TYR A 88 10.68 -0.96 -0.96
N ALA A 89 11.64 -0.27 -0.34
CA ALA A 89 12.09 -0.57 1.01
C ALA A 89 12.11 0.72 1.83
N LEU A 90 11.63 0.64 3.06
CA LEU A 90 11.64 1.73 4.02
C LEU A 90 11.97 1.17 5.41
N GLY A 91 13.15 1.50 5.93
CA GLY A 91 13.65 0.89 7.16
C GLY A 91 13.68 -0.64 7.05
N ASN A 92 12.94 -1.32 7.92
CA ASN A 92 12.85 -2.78 7.96
C ASN A 92 11.65 -3.34 7.16
N GLU A 93 10.90 -2.47 6.47
CA GLU A 93 9.79 -2.85 5.61
C GLU A 93 10.29 -3.06 4.18
N THR A 94 9.84 -4.15 3.55
CA THR A 94 10.09 -4.39 2.13
C THR A 94 8.80 -4.74 1.42
N PHE A 95 8.56 -4.06 0.31
CA PHE A 95 7.42 -4.22 -0.59
C PHE A 95 7.91 -4.72 -1.95
N LEU A 96 7.21 -5.71 -2.48
CA LEU A 96 7.51 -6.32 -3.77
C LEU A 96 6.20 -6.68 -4.48
N PHE A 97 5.93 -5.98 -5.57
CA PHE A 97 4.81 -6.23 -6.46
C PHE A 97 5.32 -6.77 -7.80
N ARG A 98 4.61 -7.74 -8.37
CA ARG A 98 4.91 -8.34 -9.68
C ARG A 98 3.60 -8.42 -10.45
N PHE A 99 3.59 -7.91 -11.68
CA PHE A 99 2.44 -7.84 -12.58
C PHE A 99 2.77 -8.53 -13.92
#